data_AF-A0A2V8MH57-F1
#
_entry.id   AF-A0A2V8MH57-F1
#
_cell.length_a   1.000
_cell.length_b   1.000
_cell.length_c   1.000
_cell.angle_alpha   90.00
_cell.angle_beta   90.00
_cell.angle_gamma   90.00
#
_symmetry.space_group_name_H-M   'P 1'
#
loop_
_entity.id
_entity.type
_entity.pdbx_description
1 polymer ?
#
loop_
_entity_poly.entity_id
_entity_poly.type
_entity_poly.pdbx_seq_one_letter_code
_entity_poly.pdbx_strand_id
1 'polypeptide(L)'
;MRIELDRLEEQSRKFRQTYEIDSLRLDESEVRLAGPTEICGLIQRNGNEIELRGELHTTVEVLCGRCLKPVVLPLDAKFAERFAPEIAWRNEEQHELGEQDLNLAAF
;
A
#
# COMPACT_ATOMS: atom_id res chain seq x y z
N MET A 1 10.91 2.84 -9.48
CA MET A 1 10.54 1.68 -10.33
C MET A 1 9.09 1.83 -10.76
N ARG A 2 8.75 1.60 -12.04
CA ARG A 2 7.35 1.60 -12.51
C ARG A 2 6.98 0.19 -12.96
N ILE A 3 5.85 -0.34 -12.50
CA ILE A 3 5.34 -1.65 -12.89
C ILE A 3 3.99 -1.43 -13.58
N GLU A 4 3.90 -1.86 -14.83
CA GLU A 4 2.65 -1.79 -15.60
C GLU A 4 1.81 -3.02 -15.28
N LEU A 5 0.77 -2.81 -14.46
CA LEU A 5 -0.11 -3.86 -13.96
C LEU A 5 -0.94 -4.54 -15.07
N ASP A 6 -1.28 -3.81 -16.13
CA ASP A 6 -2.04 -4.33 -17.28
C ASP A 6 -1.24 -5.33 -18.11
N ARG A 7 0.09 -5.31 -17.99
CA ARG A 7 1.02 -6.20 -18.71
C ARG A 7 1.50 -7.36 -17.83
N LEU A 8 0.95 -7.53 -16.63
CA LEU A 8 1.24 -8.70 -15.81
C LEU A 8 0.50 -9.92 -16.37
N GLU A 9 1.25 -10.93 -16.77
CA GLU A 9 0.72 -12.28 -17.03
C GLU A 9 0.19 -12.92 -15.73
N GLU A 10 -0.49 -14.06 -15.80
CA GLU A 10 -0.96 -14.86 -14.63
C GLU A 10 0.19 -15.50 -13.82
N GLN A 11 1.37 -14.90 -13.85
CA GLN A 11 2.56 -15.38 -13.18
C GLN A 11 2.94 -14.43 -12.05
N SER A 12 3.43 -15.02 -10.97
CA SER A 12 3.96 -14.26 -9.84
C SER A 12 5.32 -13.64 -10.21
N ARG A 13 5.49 -12.33 -10.01
CA ARG A 13 6.73 -11.60 -10.26
C ARG A 13 7.33 -11.07 -8.95
N LYS A 14 8.57 -11.46 -8.66
CA LYS A 14 9.33 -10.88 -7.54
C LYS A 14 9.90 -9.51 -7.93
N PHE A 15 10.00 -8.61 -6.98
CA PHE A 15 10.69 -7.34 -7.14
C PHE A 15 11.57 -7.03 -5.93
N ARG A 16 12.64 -6.28 -6.19
CA ARG A 16 13.51 -5.69 -5.17
C ARG A 16 13.95 -4.33 -5.69
N GLN A 17 13.84 -3.32 -4.85
CA GLN A 17 14.22 -1.95 -5.20
C GLN A 17 14.78 -1.26 -3.96
N THR A 18 15.87 -0.53 -4.12
CA THR A 18 16.38 0.38 -3.11
C THR A 18 16.06 1.80 -3.54
N TYR A 19 15.57 2.60 -2.60
CA TYR A 19 15.28 4.01 -2.76
C TYR A 19 16.25 4.82 -1.89
N GLU A 20 16.93 5.78 -2.47
CA GLU A 20 17.75 6.73 -1.72
C GLU A 20 16.86 7.64 -0.87
N ILE A 21 17.43 8.22 0.19
CA ILE A 21 16.72 9.05 1.19
C ILE A 21 15.81 10.10 0.55
N ASP A 22 16.30 10.80 -0.48
CA ASP A 22 15.58 11.90 -1.13
C ASP A 22 14.61 11.46 -2.23
N SER A 23 14.53 10.16 -2.51
CA SER A 23 13.72 9.62 -3.61
C SER A 23 12.29 9.25 -3.21
N LEU A 24 12.02 9.11 -1.91
CA LEU A 24 10.70 8.86 -1.36
C LEU A 24 10.27 10.07 -0.53
N ARG A 25 9.04 10.54 -0.75
CA ARG A 25 8.40 11.55 0.09
C ARG A 25 7.42 10.86 1.01
N LEU A 26 7.54 11.14 2.30
CA LEU A 26 6.58 10.71 3.31
C LEU A 26 5.51 11.81 3.43
N ASP A 27 4.25 11.41 3.53
CA ASP A 27 3.13 12.36 3.69
C ASP A 27 3.09 12.98 5.10
N GLU A 28 3.65 12.29 6.09
CA GLU A 28 3.76 12.78 7.46
C GLU A 28 4.99 13.67 7.66
N SER A 29 4.77 14.92 8.03
CA SER A 29 5.84 15.91 8.25
C SER A 29 6.73 15.63 9.48
N GLU A 30 6.30 14.74 10.38
CA GLU A 30 6.99 14.44 11.64
C GLU A 30 8.01 13.30 11.52
N VAL A 31 8.02 12.59 10.39
CA VAL A 31 8.90 11.45 10.13
C VAL A 31 9.77 11.76 8.91
N ARG A 32 11.07 11.51 9.02
CA ARG A 32 12.00 11.64 7.89
C ARG A 32 12.75 10.33 7.68
N LEU A 33 13.07 10.02 6.42
CA LEU A 33 14.02 8.95 6.14
C LEU A 33 15.42 9.39 6.60
N ALA A 34 16.09 8.51 7.34
CA ALA A 34 17.47 8.69 7.81
C ALA A 34 18.46 7.73 7.12
N GLY A 35 17.96 6.92 6.19
CA GLY A 35 18.73 5.93 5.45
C GLY A 35 18.00 5.48 4.19
N PRO A 36 18.67 4.75 3.29
CA PRO A 36 18.02 4.17 2.12
C PRO A 36 16.87 3.25 2.55
N THR A 37 15.84 3.17 1.72
CA THR A 37 14.71 2.25 1.91
C THR A 37 14.86 1.06 0.97
N GLU A 38 15.10 -0.11 1.54
CA GLU A 38 15.09 -1.37 0.79
C GLU A 38 13.68 -1.94 0.79
N ILE A 39 13.16 -2.27 -0.39
CA ILE A 39 11.83 -2.86 -0.55
C ILE A 39 12.00 -4.16 -1.34
N CYS A 40 11.38 -5.25 -0.85
CA CYS A 40 11.27 -6.47 -1.62
C CYS A 40 9.88 -7.11 -1.47
N GLY A 41 9.46 -7.85 -2.49
CA GLY A 41 8.12 -8.42 -2.49
C GLY A 41 7.76 -9.22 -3.72
N LEU A 42 6.47 -9.53 -3.82
CA LEU A 42 5.84 -10.30 -4.86
C LEU A 42 4.61 -9.55 -5.38
N ILE A 43 4.41 -9.60 -6.69
CA ILE A 43 3.18 -9.19 -7.37
C ILE A 43 2.61 -10.42 -8.05
N GLN A 44 1.32 -10.66 -7.87
CA GLN A 44 0.62 -11.79 -8.47
C GLN A 44 -0.72 -11.33 -9.03
N ARG A 45 -1.02 -11.76 -10.26
CA ARG A 45 -2.36 -11.61 -10.85
C ARG A 45 -3.18 -12.86 -10.57
N ASN A 46 -4.36 -12.67 -10.00
CA ASN A 46 -5.37 -13.71 -9.75
C ASN A 46 -6.65 -13.31 -10.47
N GLY A 47 -6.86 -13.81 -11.68
CA GLY A 47 -7.97 -13.38 -12.53
C GLY A 47 -7.87 -11.89 -12.87
N ASN A 48 -8.86 -11.11 -12.43
CA ASN A 48 -8.89 -9.66 -12.62
C ASN A 48 -8.23 -8.86 -11.49
N GLU A 49 -7.88 -9.49 -10.37
CA GLU A 49 -7.24 -8.80 -9.26
C GLU A 49 -5.72 -8.95 -9.33
N ILE A 50 -5.02 -7.93 -8.86
CA ILE A 50 -3.57 -7.95 -8.69
C ILE A 50 -3.27 -7.72 -7.21
N GLU A 51 -2.55 -8.68 -6.63
CA GLU A 51 -2.11 -8.64 -5.25
C GLU A 51 -0.62 -8.29 -5.20
N LEU A 52 -0.29 -7.26 -4.43
CA LEU A 52 1.05 -6.78 -4.15
C LEU A 52 1.34 -7.02 -2.68
N ARG A 53 2.37 -7.80 -2.35
CA ARG A 53 2.81 -8.00 -0.96
C ARG A 53 4.31 -7.81 -0.85
N GLY A 54 4.76 -7.24 0.25
CA GLY A 54 6.19 -7.05 0.47
C GLY A 54 6.53 -6.57 1.86
N GLU A 55 7.81 -6.33 2.03
CA GLU A 55 8.40 -5.75 3.22
C GLU A 55 9.37 -4.64 2.82
N LEU A 56 9.54 -3.70 3.73
CA LEU A 56 10.51 -2.63 3.63
C LEU A 56 11.36 -2.55 4.89
N HIS A 57 12.62 -2.19 4.70
CA HIS A 57 13.61 -1.96 5.74
C HIS A 57 14.25 -0.59 5.53
N THR A 58 14.24 0.25 6.55
CA THR A 58 14.89 1.56 6.51
C THR A 58 15.21 2.07 7.92
N THR A 59 15.77 3.27 8.01
CA THR A 59 15.90 4.03 9.26
C THR A 59 15.14 5.33 9.12
N VAL A 60 14.47 5.73 10.19
CA VAL A 60 13.72 6.99 10.26
C VAL A 60 14.22 7.87 11.38
N GLU A 61 14.21 9.18 11.16
CA GLU A 61 14.36 10.20 12.18
C GLU A 61 12.97 10.68 12.62
N VAL A 62 12.71 10.60 13.92
CA VAL A 62 11.48 11.08 14.56
C VAL A 62 11.81 11.95 15.77
N LEU A 63 10.86 12.75 16.24
CA LEU A 63 11.00 13.50 17.48
C LEU A 63 10.65 12.61 18.69
N CYS A 64 11.51 12.58 19.70
CA CYS A 64 11.22 11.90 20.96
C CYS A 64 10.03 12.57 21.66
N GLY A 65 8.96 11.82 21.94
CA GLY A 65 7.76 12.36 22.62
C GLY A 65 7.99 12.93 24.03
N ARG A 66 9.13 12.62 24.68
CA ARG A 66 9.46 13.14 26.01
C ARG A 66 10.33 14.41 25.98
N CYS A 67 11.33 14.46 25.12
CA CYS A 67 12.33 15.53 25.13
C CYS A 67 12.38 16.34 23.83
N LEU A 68 11.57 15.96 22.82
CA LEU A 68 11.50 16.57 21.49
C LEU A 68 12.83 16.64 20.74
N LYS A 69 13.81 15.81 21.14
CA LYS A 69 15.06 15.67 20.40
C LYS A 69 14.89 14.66 19.26
N PRO A 70 15.56 14.85 18.11
CA PRO A 70 15.60 13.84 17.05
C PRO A 70 16.19 12.53 17.56
N VAL A 71 15.59 11.42 17.16
CA VAL A 71 16.08 10.06 17.41
C VAL A 71 15.96 9.26 16.13
N VAL A 72 17.02 8.54 15.78
CA VAL A 72 17.05 7.62 14.64
C VAL A 72 16.70 6.21 15.11
N LEU A 73 15.72 5.60 14.46
CA LEU A 73 15.22 4.27 14.79
C LEU A 73 15.12 3.41 13.51
N PRO A 74 15.34 2.08 13.58
CA PRO A 74 15.03 1.19 12.48
C PRO A 74 13.52 1.12 12.27
N LEU A 75 13.09 1.01 11.01
CA LEU A 75 11.72 0.77 10.61
C LEU A 75 11.64 -0.43 9.68
N ASP A 76 10.98 -1.48 10.18
CA ASP A 76 10.65 -2.68 9.43
C ASP A 76 9.13 -2.74 9.28
N ALA A 77 8.63 -2.67 8.05
CA ALA A 77 7.19 -2.68 7.80
C ALA A 77 6.83 -3.70 6.72
N LYS A 78 5.63 -4.28 6.84
CA LYS A 78 5.04 -5.16 5.84
C LYS A 78 3.84 -4.49 5.24
N PHE A 79 3.64 -4.68 3.94
CA PHE A 79 2.50 -4.12 3.22
C PHE A 79 1.85 -5.19 2.34
N ALA A 80 0.55 -5.05 2.15
CA ALA A 80 -0.26 -5.89 1.28
C ALA A 80 -1.36 -5.04 0.67
N GLU A 81 -1.34 -4.89 -0.65
CA GLU A 81 -2.29 -4.07 -1.42
C GLU A 81 -2.95 -4.91 -2.51
N ARG A 82 -4.19 -4.54 -2.85
CA ARG A 82 -4.94 -5.17 -3.95
C ARG A 82 -5.41 -4.12 -4.93
N PHE A 83 -5.21 -4.40 -6.21
CA PHE A 83 -5.67 -3.58 -7.33
C PHE A 83 -6.71 -4.38 -8.10
N ALA A 84 -7.93 -3.86 -8.19
CA ALA A 84 -8.97 -4.37 -9.06
C ALA A 84 -9.26 -3.33 -10.15
N PRO A 85 -9.48 -3.72 -11.42
CA PRO A 85 -9.86 -2.80 -12.47
C PRO A 85 -11.20 -2.14 -12.14
N GLU A 86 -11.32 -0.85 -12.46
CA GLU A 86 -12.50 0.00 -12.20
C GLU A 86 -13.81 -0.61 -12.73
N ILE A 87 -13.73 -1.42 -13.78
CA ILE A 87 -14.86 -2.09 -14.44
C ILE A 87 -15.54 -3.11 -13.50
N ALA A 88 -14.82 -3.70 -12.55
CA ALA A 88 -15.38 -4.72 -11.65
C ALA A 88 -16.56 -4.19 -10.81
N TRP A 89 -16.58 -2.89 -10.51
CA TRP A 89 -17.62 -2.23 -9.70
C TRP A 89 -18.64 -1.46 -10.53
N ARG A 90 -18.30 -1.08 -11.76
CA ARG A 90 -19.15 -0.22 -12.59
C ARG A 90 -20.43 -0.90 -13.08
N ASN A 91 -20.47 -2.23 -13.10
CA ASN A 91 -21.66 -3.02 -13.44
C ASN A 91 -22.55 -3.31 -12.23
N GLU A 92 -22.17 -2.89 -11.02
CA GLU A 92 -23.14 -2.72 -9.96
C GLU A 92 -23.89 -1.43 -10.29
N GLU A 93 -25.05 -1.56 -10.94
CA GLU A 93 -26.00 -0.45 -11.00
C GLU A 93 -26.13 0.10 -9.59
N GLN A 94 -25.84 1.39 -9.39
CA GLN A 94 -26.16 2.06 -8.13
C GLN A 94 -27.67 1.97 -7.94
N HIS A 95 -28.11 0.95 -7.22
CA HIS A 95 -29.50 0.74 -6.92
C HIS A 95 -29.87 1.70 -5.80
N GLU A 96 -30.73 2.67 -6.11
CA GLU A 96 -31.34 3.50 -5.08
C GLU A 96 -32.17 2.59 -4.17
N LEU A 97 -31.83 2.55 -2.88
CA LEU A 97 -32.59 1.77 -1.90
C LEU A 97 -33.97 2.40 -1.75
N GLY A 98 -35.01 1.64 -2.07
CA GLY A 98 -36.38 2.05 -1.82
C GLY A 98 -36.73 1.90 -0.35
N GLU A 99 -37.84 2.51 0.09
CA GLU A 99 -38.35 2.36 1.46
C GLU A 99 -38.56 0.89 1.87
N GLN A 100 -38.79 0.01 0.90
CA GLN A 100 -39.01 -1.42 1.11
C GLN A 100 -37.72 -2.15 1.52
N ASP A 101 -36.56 -1.67 1.07
CA ASP A 101 -35.25 -2.24 1.38
C ASP A 101 -34.77 -1.86 2.79
N LEU A 102 -35.35 -0.80 3.37
CA LEU A 102 -35.03 -0.29 4.72
C LEU A 102 -35.75 -1.07 5.85
N ASN A 103 -36.61 -2.03 5.52
CA ASN A 103 -37.40 -2.78 6.51
C ASN A 103 -36.70 -4.04 7.06
N LEU A 104 -35.43 -4.26 6.72
CA LEU A 104 -34.61 -5.33 7.30
C LEU A 104 -34.02 -4.89 8.65
N ALA A 105 -34.81 -5.02 9.71
CA ALA A 105 -34.28 -5.08 11.06
C ALA A 105 -33.75 -6.50 11.32
N ALA A 106 -32.44 -6.65 11.52
CA ALA A 106 -31.87 -7.89 12.04
C ALA A 106 -32.16 -7.96 13.55
N PHE A 107 -33.03 -8.90 13.95
CA PHE A 107 -33.19 -9.33 15.34
C PHE A 107 -32.57 -10.71 15.52
#